data_AF-A0A9D6IR36-F1
#
_entry.id   AF-A0A9D6IR36-F1
#
_cell.length_a   1.000
_cell.length_b   1.000
_cell.length_c   1.000
_cell.angle_alpha   90.00
_cell.angle_beta   90.00
_cell.angle_gamma   90.00
#
_symmetry.space_group_name_H-M   'P 1'
#
loop_
_entity.id
_entity.type
_entity.pdbx_description
1 polymer ?
#
loop_
_entity_poly.entity_id
_entity_poly.type
_entity_poly.pdbx_seq_one_letter_code
_entity_poly.pdbx_strand_id
1 'polypeptide(L)'
;MSTLRAFAESRRLKLRRDEDWTEIVRGKRGQVYDYGDGHSLAVLLSLPTARHWTLARRRLLAAALTSRQNGDTEGTLTFNPADEGQVNAALREAKIKTRRVASPAQAEALRKARMALDRKGGRA
;
A
#
# COMPACT_ATOMS: atom_id res chain seq x y z
N MET A 1 8.83 18.08 -2.11
CA MET A 1 8.39 16.77 -1.56
C MET A 1 7.57 16.08 -2.64
N SER A 2 7.85 14.82 -3.00
CA SER A 2 7.10 14.13 -4.06
C SER A 2 5.65 13.84 -3.64
N THR A 3 4.74 13.72 -4.62
CA THR A 3 3.31 13.46 -4.39
C THR A 3 3.11 12.19 -3.57
N LEU A 4 3.87 11.13 -3.87
CA LEU A 4 3.85 9.88 -3.10
C LEU A 4 4.31 10.06 -1.64
N ARG A 5 5.33 10.87 -1.36
CA ARG A 5 5.82 11.08 0.01
C ARG A 5 4.78 11.78 0.89
N ALA A 6 4.19 12.87 0.39
CA ALA A 6 3.12 13.58 1.09
C ALA A 6 1.88 12.68 1.30
N PHE A 7 1.53 11.89 0.29
CA PHE A 7 0.47 10.89 0.41
C PHE A 7 0.77 9.83 1.48
N ALA A 8 1.99 9.29 1.49
CA ALA A 8 2.37 8.26 2.45
C ALA A 8 2.40 8.78 3.89
N GLU A 9 2.91 9.99 4.11
CA GLU A 9 2.96 10.62 5.43
C GLU A 9 1.55 10.88 5.98
N SER A 10 0.69 11.54 5.20
CA SER A 10 -0.70 11.86 5.61
C SER A 10 -1.49 10.61 5.99
N ARG A 11 -1.20 9.47 5.36
CA ARG A 11 -1.91 8.20 5.58
C ARG A 11 -1.13 7.20 6.45
N ARG A 12 0.01 7.61 7.00
CA ARG A 12 0.89 6.77 7.84
C ARG A 12 1.27 5.45 7.14
N LEU A 13 1.50 5.54 5.84
CA LEU A 13 1.98 4.45 5.00
C LEU A 13 3.51 4.41 5.05
N LYS A 14 4.07 3.20 4.95
CA LYS A 14 5.51 3.02 5.02
C LYS A 14 6.07 2.96 3.60
N LEU A 15 6.85 3.96 3.22
CA LEU A 15 7.59 3.97 1.96
C LEU A 15 8.64 2.85 1.92
N ARG A 16 8.90 2.36 0.71
CA ARG A 16 10.00 1.45 0.34
C ARG A 16 10.61 1.95 -0.96
N ARG A 17 11.81 1.48 -1.24
CA ARG A 17 12.36 1.50 -2.59
C ARG A 17 12.21 0.12 -3.19
N ASP A 18 11.81 0.07 -4.45
CA ASP A 18 11.79 -1.16 -5.23
C ASP A 18 13.19 -1.46 -5.81
N GLU A 19 13.32 -2.53 -6.60
CA GLU A 19 14.60 -2.97 -7.18
C GLU A 19 15.27 -1.90 -8.06
N ASP A 20 14.47 -1.10 -8.76
CA ASP A 20 14.88 0.01 -9.62
C ASP A 20 15.07 1.34 -8.85
N TRP A 21 15.06 1.30 -7.52
CA TRP A 21 15.10 2.44 -6.61
C TRP A 21 13.85 3.34 -6.61
N THR A 22 12.80 3.00 -7.37
CA THR A 22 11.54 3.73 -7.36
C THR A 22 10.92 3.68 -5.97
N GLU A 23 10.47 4.84 -5.48
CA GLU A 23 9.73 4.89 -4.23
C GLU A 23 8.32 4.35 -4.39
N ILE A 24 7.94 3.42 -3.52
CA ILE A 24 6.65 2.74 -3.54
C ILE A 24 6.07 2.61 -2.14
N VAL A 25 4.75 2.48 -2.06
CA VAL A 25 4.04 1.91 -0.91
C VAL A 25 3.67 0.48 -1.25
N ARG A 26 4.41 -0.47 -0.67
CA ARG A 26 4.25 -1.91 -0.97
C ARG A 26 3.06 -2.53 -0.22
N GLY A 27 2.23 -3.27 -0.94
CA GLY A 27 1.15 -4.10 -0.44
C GLY A 27 1.42 -5.59 -0.66
N LYS A 28 0.48 -6.44 -0.23
CA LYS A 28 0.58 -7.91 -0.44
C LYS A 28 0.22 -8.33 -1.88
N ARG A 29 -0.57 -7.51 -2.58
CA ARG A 29 -1.12 -7.83 -3.92
C ARG A 29 -0.67 -6.84 -4.99
N GLY A 30 0.31 -5.99 -4.68
CA GLY A 30 0.66 -4.87 -5.53
C GLY A 30 1.34 -3.75 -4.77
N GLN A 31 1.43 -2.59 -5.40
CA GLN A 31 2.07 -1.41 -4.86
C GLN A 31 1.43 -0.13 -5.38
N VAL A 32 1.58 0.94 -4.60
CA VAL A 32 1.25 2.30 -5.02
C VAL A 32 2.54 3.06 -5.29
N TYR A 33 2.59 3.81 -6.39
CA TYR A 33 3.74 4.60 -6.80
C TYR A 33 3.29 5.94 -7.42
N ASP A 34 4.23 6.87 -7.58
CA ASP A 34 3.98 8.14 -8.25
C ASP A 34 3.83 7.90 -9.77
N TYR A 35 2.73 8.35 -10.37
CA TYR A 35 2.54 8.13 -11.81
C TYR A 35 3.43 9.05 -12.67
N GLY A 36 3.98 10.12 -12.10
CA GLY A 36 4.89 11.04 -12.78
C GLY A 36 4.21 12.18 -13.55
N ASP A 37 2.89 12.33 -13.44
CA ASP A 37 2.12 13.45 -14.01
C ASP A 37 1.96 14.62 -13.01
N GLY A 38 2.57 14.51 -11.84
CA GLY A 38 2.57 15.52 -10.77
C GLY A 38 1.32 15.56 -9.90
N HIS A 39 0.25 14.82 -10.23
CA HIS A 39 -1.03 14.92 -9.51
C HIS A 39 -1.70 13.58 -9.21
N SER A 40 -1.43 12.54 -9.99
CA SER A 40 -2.00 11.20 -9.83
C SER A 40 -1.02 10.25 -9.16
N LEU A 41 -1.57 9.30 -8.41
CA LEU A 41 -0.84 8.10 -8.01
C LEU A 41 -1.35 6.91 -8.82
N ALA A 42 -0.52 5.88 -8.95
CA ALA A 42 -0.88 4.64 -9.61
C ALA A 42 -0.89 3.48 -8.61
N VAL A 43 -1.85 2.58 -8.75
CA VAL A 43 -1.84 1.26 -8.10
C VAL A 43 -1.56 0.20 -9.16
N LEU A 44 -0.45 -0.50 -9.00
CA LEU A 44 -0.13 -1.73 -9.73
C LEU A 44 -0.63 -2.91 -8.91
N LEU A 45 -1.39 -3.81 -9.53
CA LEU A 45 -1.80 -5.07 -8.93
C LEU A 45 -1.22 -6.24 -9.73
N SER A 46 -0.72 -7.24 -9.03
CA SER A 46 -0.35 -8.55 -9.60
C SER A 46 -1.04 -9.63 -8.78
N LEU A 47 -1.98 -10.35 -9.42
CA LEU A 47 -2.92 -11.23 -8.75
C LEU A 47 -2.78 -12.68 -9.24
N PRO A 48 -3.19 -13.69 -8.44
CA PRO A 48 -2.90 -15.08 -8.79
C PRO A 48 -3.67 -15.62 -10.00
N THR A 49 -4.80 -15.00 -10.36
CA THR A 49 -5.67 -15.51 -11.44
C THR A 49 -6.39 -14.37 -12.15
N ALA A 50 -6.76 -14.59 -13.42
CA ALA A 50 -7.53 -13.63 -14.21
C ALA A 50 -8.87 -13.26 -13.55
N ARG A 51 -9.53 -14.22 -12.89
CA ARG A 51 -10.76 -13.96 -12.13
C ARG A 51 -10.53 -12.94 -11.00
N HIS A 52 -9.43 -13.04 -10.27
CA HIS A 52 -9.11 -12.06 -9.23
C HIS A 52 -8.84 -10.68 -9.83
N TRP A 53 -8.11 -10.62 -10.95
CA TRP A 53 -7.85 -9.38 -11.68
C TRP A 53 -9.14 -8.72 -12.17
N THR A 54 -9.99 -9.44 -12.90
CA THR A 54 -11.26 -8.91 -13.40
C THR A 54 -12.13 -8.34 -12.28
N LEU A 55 -12.20 -9.03 -11.13
CA LEU A 55 -12.97 -8.55 -9.98
C LEU A 55 -12.35 -7.30 -9.32
N ALA A 56 -11.03 -7.27 -9.14
CA ALA A 56 -10.34 -6.12 -8.58
C ALA A 56 -10.47 -4.90 -9.50
N ARG A 57 -10.17 -5.06 -10.80
CA ARG A 57 -10.33 -4.02 -11.82
C ARG A 57 -11.75 -3.47 -11.85
N ARG A 58 -12.79 -4.33 -11.83
CA ARG A 58 -14.19 -3.88 -11.79
C ARG A 58 -14.47 -2.98 -10.58
N ARG A 59 -13.97 -3.33 -9.40
CA ARG A 59 -14.16 -2.53 -8.18
C ARG A 59 -13.42 -1.21 -8.23
N LEU A 60 -12.22 -1.18 -8.81
CA LEU A 60 -11.44 0.05 -8.96
C LEU A 60 -12.07 0.99 -9.98
N LEU A 61 -12.55 0.46 -11.12
CA LEU A 61 -13.31 1.25 -12.10
C LEU A 61 -14.61 1.79 -11.51
N ALA A 62 -15.34 0.99 -10.72
CA ALA A 62 -16.53 1.45 -10.02
C ALA A 62 -16.24 2.55 -8.98
N ALA A 63 -14.99 2.64 -8.50
CA ALA A 63 -14.52 3.73 -7.65
C ALA A 63 -13.92 4.90 -8.46
N ALA A 64 -14.15 4.96 -9.78
CA ALA A 64 -13.67 6.01 -10.68
C ALA A 64 -12.13 6.09 -10.88
N LEU A 65 -11.40 4.98 -10.64
CA LEU A 65 -10.01 4.90 -11.06
C LEU A 65 -9.90 4.74 -12.59
N THR A 66 -8.79 5.22 -13.17
CA THR A 66 -8.54 5.15 -14.62
C THR A 66 -7.58 4.03 -14.96
N SER A 67 -8.01 3.10 -15.84
CA SER A 67 -7.17 1.99 -16.31
C SER A 67 -6.04 2.50 -17.22
N ARG A 68 -4.79 2.10 -16.94
CA ARG A 68 -3.61 2.41 -17.77
C ARG A 68 -3.02 1.18 -18.43
N GLN A 69 -2.97 0.08 -17.69
CA GLN A 69 -2.52 -1.22 -18.19
C GLN A 69 -3.53 -2.28 -17.79
N ASN A 70 -3.78 -3.22 -18.70
CA ASN A 70 -4.70 -4.32 -18.50
C ASN A 70 -4.09 -5.59 -19.10
N GLY A 71 -3.38 -6.34 -18.25
CA GLY A 71 -2.90 -7.67 -18.58
C GLY A 71 -3.88 -8.76 -18.14
N ASP A 72 -3.45 -10.02 -18.20
CA ASP A 72 -4.29 -11.17 -17.88
C ASP A 72 -4.55 -11.31 -16.37
N THR A 73 -3.52 -11.16 -15.56
CA THR A 73 -3.56 -11.32 -14.10
C THR A 73 -3.08 -10.08 -13.34
N GLU A 74 -2.72 -9.03 -14.07
CA GLU A 74 -2.11 -7.82 -13.53
C GLU A 74 -2.51 -6.56 -14.30
N GLY A 75 -2.28 -5.41 -13.69
CA GLY A 75 -2.46 -4.14 -14.36
C GLY A 75 -2.36 -2.95 -13.42
N THR A 76 -2.45 -1.77 -14.03
CA THR A 76 -2.20 -0.48 -13.39
C THR A 76 -3.39 0.43 -13.58
N LEU A 77 -3.82 1.06 -12.49
CA LEU A 77 -4.84 2.11 -12.54
C LEU A 77 -4.36 3.37 -11.79
N THR A 78 -4.64 4.54 -12.35
CA THR A 78 -4.35 5.83 -11.72
C THR A 78 -5.54 6.32 -10.89
N PHE A 79 -5.23 7.04 -9.81
CA PHE A 79 -6.21 7.63 -8.91
C PHE A 79 -5.78 8.99 -8.38
N ASN A 80 -6.76 9.80 -7.99
CA ASN A 80 -6.56 11.07 -7.32
C ASN A 80 -6.27 10.84 -5.82
N PRO A 81 -5.09 11.23 -5.30
CA PRO A 81 -4.75 11.05 -3.87
C PRO A 81 -5.56 11.94 -2.92
N ALA A 82 -6.32 12.92 -3.43
CA ALA A 82 -7.25 13.73 -2.64
C ALA A 82 -8.66 13.12 -2.55
N ASP A 83 -8.99 12.13 -3.37
CA ASP A 83 -10.28 11.43 -3.35
C ASP A 83 -10.22 10.21 -2.41
N GLU A 84 -10.82 10.32 -1.24
CA GLU A 84 -10.84 9.25 -0.23
C GLU A 84 -11.48 7.96 -0.74
N GLY A 85 -12.48 8.03 -1.64
CA GLY A 85 -13.11 6.84 -2.21
C GLY A 85 -12.14 6.06 -3.08
N GLN A 86 -11.44 6.75 -3.97
CA GLN A 86 -10.43 6.16 -4.84
C GLN A 86 -9.23 5.60 -4.04
N VAL A 87 -8.75 6.37 -3.07
CA VAL A 87 -7.65 5.97 -2.20
C VAL A 87 -7.99 4.68 -1.45
N ASN A 88 -9.17 4.63 -0.81
CA ASN A 88 -9.57 3.45 -0.04
C ASN A 88 -9.72 2.23 -0.94
N ALA A 89 -10.25 2.39 -2.16
CA ALA A 89 -10.33 1.31 -3.13
C ALA A 89 -8.93 0.79 -3.52
N ALA A 90 -7.99 1.69 -3.85
CA ALA A 90 -6.62 1.34 -4.23
C ALA A 90 -5.88 0.59 -3.11
N LEU A 91 -5.87 1.15 -1.89
CA LEU A 91 -5.18 0.54 -0.74
C LEU A 91 -5.77 -0.82 -0.37
N ARG A 92 -7.11 -0.96 -0.46
CA ARG A 92 -7.81 -2.21 -0.17
C ARG A 92 -7.44 -3.32 -1.15
N GLU A 93 -7.51 -3.07 -2.45
CA GLU A 93 -7.23 -4.10 -3.46
C GLU A 93 -5.74 -4.51 -3.45
N ALA A 94 -4.83 -3.55 -3.24
CA ALA A 94 -3.40 -3.82 -3.06
C ALA A 94 -3.04 -4.49 -1.72
N LYS A 95 -4.00 -4.56 -0.78
CA LYS A 95 -3.80 -5.02 0.61
C LYS A 95 -2.68 -4.26 1.31
N ILE A 96 -2.63 -2.95 1.11
CA ILE A 96 -1.71 -2.05 1.82
C ILE A 96 -2.27 -1.81 3.23
N LYS A 97 -1.41 -1.96 4.23
CA LYS A 97 -1.76 -1.72 5.63
C LYS A 97 -1.20 -0.38 6.09
N THR A 98 -2.03 0.41 6.73
CA THR A 98 -1.60 1.62 7.44
C THR A 98 -0.86 1.24 8.72
N ARG A 99 0.15 2.03 9.10
CA ARG A 99 0.84 1.82 10.37
C ARG A 99 -0.15 2.08 11.51
N ARG A 100 -0.39 1.05 12.32
CA ARG A 100 -1.22 1.17 13.52
C ARG A 100 -0.54 2.09 14.53
N VAL A 101 -1.33 2.94 15.17
CA VAL A 101 -0.94 3.65 16.38
C VAL A 101 -1.36 2.77 17.55
N ALA A 102 -0.39 2.27 18.31
CA ALA A 102 -0.68 1.50 19.52
C ALA A 102 -1.30 2.41 20.58
N SER A 103 -2.32 1.94 21.28
CA SER A 103 -2.75 2.61 22.51
C SER A 103 -1.63 2.56 23.55
N PRO A 104 -1.64 3.43 24.58
CA PRO A 104 -0.64 3.39 25.66
C PRO A 104 -0.49 2.00 26.28
N ALA A 105 -1.61 1.31 26.54
CA ALA A 105 -1.62 -0.04 27.08
C ALA A 105 -0.99 -1.07 26.13
N GLN A 106 -1.28 -0.98 24.83
CA GLN A 106 -0.69 -1.85 23.81
C GLN A 106 0.81 -1.58 23.61
N ALA A 107 1.22 -0.31 23.66
CA ALA A 107 2.62 0.09 23.56
C ALA A 107 3.43 -0.50 24.73
N GLU A 108 2.89 -0.42 25.95
CA GLU A 108 3.53 -1.00 27.13
C GLU A 108 3.60 -2.53 27.07
N ALA A 109 2.52 -3.19 26.61
CA ALA A 109 2.53 -4.64 26.40
C ALA A 109 3.60 -5.07 25.36
N LEU A 110 3.72 -4.35 24.25
CA LEU A 110 4.74 -4.57 23.22
C LEU A 110 6.16 -4.35 23.77
N ARG A 111 6.35 -3.34 24.62
CA ARG A 111 7.65 -3.07 25.28
C ARG A 111 8.05 -4.23 26.19
N LYS A 112 7.14 -4.70 27.05
CA LYS A 112 7.36 -5.84 27.94
C LYS A 112 7.69 -7.12 27.16
N ALA A 113 6.95 -7.38 26.06
CA ALA A 113 7.19 -8.54 25.21
C ALA A 113 8.57 -8.52 24.55
N ARG A 114 9.03 -7.36 24.04
CA ARG A 114 10.39 -7.19 23.50
C ARG A 114 11.46 -7.48 24.54
N MET A 115 11.35 -6.88 25.73
CA MET A 115 12.29 -7.14 26.83
C MET A 115 12.32 -8.62 27.26
N ALA A 116 11.23 -9.35 27.12
CA ALA A 116 11.18 -10.78 27.43
C ALA A 116 11.83 -11.65 26.32
N LEU A 117 11.73 -11.23 25.06
CA LEU A 117 12.40 -11.89 23.93
C LEU A 117 13.92 -11.69 23.99
N ASP A 118 14.39 -10.48 24.29
CA ASP A 118 15.83 -10.19 24.42
C ASP A 118 16.46 -11.01 25.57
N ARG A 119 15.72 -11.17 26.68
CA ARG A 119 16.12 -12.03 27.80
C ARG A 119 16.16 -13.52 27.45
N LYS A 120 15.39 -13.98 26.46
CA LYS A 120 15.36 -15.38 25.98
C LYS A 120 16.35 -15.65 24.85
N GLY A 121 16.71 -14.63 24.07
CA GLY A 121 17.74 -14.69 23.02
C GLY A 121 19.18 -14.63 23.54
N GLY A 122 19.38 -14.27 24.82
CA GLY A 122 20.66 -14.41 25.50
C GLY A 122 20.92 -15.85 25.93
N ARG A 123 21.37 -16.71 25.02
CA ARG A 123 22.08 -17.96 25.35
C ARG A 123 23.09 -18.33 24.26
N ALA A 124 24.35 -18.37 24.71
CA ALA A 124 25.62 -18.74 24.07
C ALA A 124 26.17 -17.75 23.04
#